data_AF-A0A943X2A9-F1
#
_entry.id   AF-A0A943X2A9-F1
#
_cell.length_a   1.000
_cell.length_b   1.000
_cell.length_c   1.000
_cell.angle_alpha   90.00
_cell.angle_beta   90.00
_cell.angle_gamma   90.00
#
_symmetry.space_group_name_H-M   'P 1'
#
loop_
_entity.id
_entity.type
_entity.pdbx_description
1 polymer ?
#
loop_
_entity_poly.entity_id
_entity_poly.type
_entity_poly.pdbx_seq_one_letter_code
_entity_poly.pdbx_strand_id
1 'polypeptide(L)' 'MSGSYLQADIVCPFYIKDMSKPPCLKCEGITDKSGMTMIFKNNAEKEKWARKYCMESYKICGLYEIIMRKYDD' A
#
# COMPACT_ATOMS: atom_id res chain seq x y z
N MET A 1 -7.63 15.52 6.00
CA MET A 1 -7.34 14.84 4.72
C MET A 1 -5.84 14.91 4.53
N SER A 2 -5.12 13.80 4.46
CA SER A 2 -3.66 13.79 4.39
C SER A 2 -3.17 12.74 3.40
N GLY A 3 -3.33 13.02 2.10
CA GLY A 3 -2.54 12.33 1.08
C GLY A 3 -1.13 12.90 1.06
N SER A 4 -0.11 12.06 0.95
CA SER A 4 1.25 12.56 0.65
C SER A 4 1.45 12.72 -0.85
N TYR A 5 2.49 13.45 -1.25
CA TYR A 5 2.90 13.59 -2.66
C TYR A 5 3.13 12.23 -3.36
N LEU A 6 3.37 11.16 -2.58
CA LEU A 6 3.54 9.80 -3.10
C LEU A 6 2.34 9.33 -3.92
N GLN A 7 1.13 9.87 -3.64
CA GLN A 7 -0.09 9.49 -4.34
C GLN A 7 -0.02 9.65 -5.85
N ALA A 8 0.72 10.65 -6.34
CA ALA A 8 0.84 10.92 -7.77
C ALA A 8 1.64 9.83 -8.52
N ASP A 9 2.57 9.17 -7.82
CA ASP A 9 3.52 8.22 -8.42
C ASP A 9 3.13 6.75 -8.17
N ILE A 10 2.11 6.49 -7.35
CA ILE A 10 1.69 5.12 -7.03
C ILE A 10 0.92 4.50 -8.21
N VAL A 11 1.40 3.35 -8.67
CA VAL A 11 0.79 2.56 -9.75
C VAL A 11 0.16 1.25 -9.25
N CYS A 12 0.31 0.94 -7.96
CA CYS A 12 -0.25 -0.27 -7.35
C CYS A 12 -1.80 -0.22 -7.36
N PRO A 13 -2.48 -1.23 -7.92
CA PRO A 13 -3.94 -1.23 -8.02
C PRO A 13 -4.65 -1.39 -6.67
N PHE A 14 -3.97 -1.97 -5.68
CA PHE A 14 -4.53 -2.22 -4.35
C PHE A 14 -4.25 -1.09 -3.36
N TYR A 15 -3.60 0.01 -3.78
CA TYR A 15 -3.39 1.17 -2.93
C TYR A 15 -4.70 1.96 -2.75
N ILE A 16 -5.03 2.30 -1.50
CA ILE A 16 -6.20 3.14 -1.19
C ILE A 16 -5.76 4.55 -0.81
N LYS A 17 -4.89 4.67 0.20
CA LYS A 17 -4.38 5.95 0.71
C LYS A 17 -3.18 5.75 1.61
N ASP A 18 -2.48 6.83 1.93
CA ASP A 18 -1.44 6.86 2.94
C ASP A 18 -1.74 7.94 3.99
N MET A 19 -1.07 7.88 5.14
CA MET A 19 -1.12 8.92 6.17
C MET A 19 0.28 9.16 6.72
N SER A 20 0.52 10.36 7.24
CA SER A 20 1.83 10.75 7.79
C SER A 20 1.90 10.68 9.32
N LYS A 21 0.74 10.59 9.99
CA LYS A 21 0.61 10.51 11.47
C LYS A 21 -0.61 9.65 11.85
N PRO A 22 -0.42 8.37 12.23
CA PRO A 22 0.84 7.63 12.15
C PRO A 22 1.28 7.40 10.69
N PRO A 23 2.60 7.26 10.42
CA PRO A 23 3.09 6.89 9.09
C PRO A 23 2.55 5.51 8.69
N CYS A 24 1.62 5.47 7.73
CA CYS A 24 1.03 4.22 7.28
C CYS A 24 0.57 4.24 5.82
N LEU A 25 0.46 3.05 5.25
CA LEU A 25 -0.15 2.78 3.94
C LEU A 25 -1.39 1.93 4.15
N LYS A 26 -2.50 2.32 3.53
CA LYS A 26 -3.74 1.56 3.52
C LYS A 26 -3.95 0.96 2.12
N CYS A 27 -4.15 -0.34 2.09
CA CYS A 27 -4.39 -1.14 0.89
C CYS A 27 -5.76 -1.82 0.97
N GLU A 28 -6.23 -2.32 -0.17
CA GLU A 28 -7.34 -3.28 -0.22
C GLU A 28 -7.06 -4.47 0.70
N GLY A 29 -8.11 -5.01 1.30
CA GLY A 29 -8.02 -6.17 2.18
C GLY A 29 -8.39 -7.46 1.48
N ILE A 30 -8.10 -8.58 2.15
CA ILE A 30 -8.30 -9.94 1.61
C ILE A 30 -9.81 -10.25 1.48
N THR A 31 -10.61 -9.81 2.45
CA THR A 31 -12.07 -10.00 2.42
C THR A 31 -12.78 -8.76 1.91
N ASP A 32 -13.99 -8.95 1.40
CA ASP A 32 -14.81 -7.83 0.94
C ASP A 32 -15.02 -6.78 2.04
N LYS A 33 -14.92 -5.51 1.65
CA LYS A 33 -15.04 -4.33 2.52
C LYS A 33 -14.01 -4.28 3.66
N SER A 34 -12.97 -5.10 3.62
CA SER A 34 -11.82 -4.98 4.51
C SER A 34 -10.70 -4.15 3.89
N GLY A 35 -9.76 -3.71 4.72
CA GLY A 35 -8.56 -3.01 4.27
C GLY A 35 -7.38 -3.38 5.14
N MET A 36 -6.20 -3.52 4.54
CA MET A 36 -4.95 -3.75 5.27
C MET A 36 -4.25 -2.44 5.52
N THR A 37 -3.72 -2.26 6.73
CA THR A 37 -2.94 -1.08 7.10
C THR A 37 -1.54 -1.50 7.52
N MET A 38 -0.53 -1.06 6.77
CA MET A 38 0.87 -1.20 7.15
C MET A 38 1.30 0.05 7.90
N ILE A 39 1.70 -0.11 9.16
CA ILE A 39 2.21 0.97 9.99
C ILE A 39 3.74 0.92 9.97
N PHE A 40 4.36 2.06 9.74
CA PHE A 40 5.81 2.21 9.67
C PHE A 40 6.33 2.98 10.88
N LYS A 41 7.61 2.80 11.20
CA LYS A 41 8.26 3.51 12.31
C LYS A 41 8.29 5.03 12.07
N ASN A 42 8.47 5.44 10.81
CA ASN A 42 8.59 6.83 10.40
C ASN A 42 8.19 7.00 8.91
N ASN A 43 8.07 8.25 8.46
CA ASN A 43 7.69 8.54 7.07
C ASN A 43 8.76 8.12 6.06
N ALA A 44 10.05 8.15 6.41
CA ALA A 44 11.13 7.74 5.50
C ALA A 44 11.04 6.24 5.18
N GLU A 45 10.73 5.39 6.16
CA GLU A 45 10.50 3.95 5.93
C GLU A 45 9.25 3.70 5.09
N LYS A 46 8.16 4.43 5.35
CA LYS A 46 6.94 4.39 4.54
C LYS A 46 7.24 4.74 3.08
N GLU A 47 7.98 5.82 2.85
CA GLU A 47 8.37 6.28 1.52
C GLU A 47 9.27 5.28 0.79
N LYS A 48 10.27 4.74 1.49
CA LYS A 48 11.15 3.70 0.94
C LYS A 48 10.35 2.47 0.52
N TRP A 49 9.40 2.05 1.34
CA TRP A 49 8.48 0.95 1.01
C TRP A 49 7.60 1.27 -0.19
N ALA A 50 6.98 2.45 -0.20
CA ALA A 50 6.08 2.89 -1.27
C ALA A 50 6.80 2.99 -2.62
N ARG A 51 8.02 3.55 -2.66
CA ARG A 51 8.82 3.61 -3.89
C ARG A 51 9.07 2.21 -4.46
N LYS A 52 9.59 1.31 -3.63
CA LYS A 52 9.93 -0.05 -4.04
C LYS A 52 8.71 -0.87 -4.46
N TYR A 53 7.65 -0.87 -3.66
CA TYR A 53 6.53 -1.82 -3.79
C TYR A 53 5.21 -1.21 -4.25
N CYS A 54 5.08 0.10 -4.32
CA CYS A 54 3.85 0.75 -4.80
C CYS A 54 4.05 1.54 -6.10
N MET A 55 5.27 1.98 -6.39
CA MET A 55 5.61 2.75 -7.60
C MET A 55 6.36 1.90 -8.64
N GLU A 56 7.38 1.15 -8.24
CA GLU A 56 8.27 0.47 -9.19
C GLU A 56 7.90 -1.00 -9.43
N SER A 57 7.59 -1.76 -8.38
CA SER A 57 7.49 -3.22 -8.45
C SER A 57 6.37 -3.77 -7.56
N TYR A 58 5.14 -3.35 -7.81
CA TYR A 58 3.99 -3.79 -7.00
C TYR A 58 3.70 -5.29 -7.08
N LYS A 59 4.04 -5.94 -8.20
CA LYS A 59 3.84 -7.38 -8.41
C LYS A 59 4.62 -8.27 -7.44
N ILE A 60 5.72 -7.77 -6.85
CA ILE A 60 6.52 -8.50 -5.85
C ILE A 60 6.19 -8.08 -4.41
N CYS A 61 5.17 -7.25 -4.21
CA CYS A 61 4.69 -6.93 -2.88
C CYS A 61 3.95 -8.16 -2.32
N GLY A 62 4.31 -8.61 -1.11
CA GLY A 62 3.61 -9.74 -0.49
C GLY A 62 2.10 -9.51 -0.33
N LEU A 63 1.65 -8.25 -0.18
CA LEU A 63 0.22 -7.92 -0.17
C LEU A 63 -0.43 -8.15 -1.53
N TYR A 64 0.24 -7.78 -2.60
CA TYR A 64 -0.24 -8.02 -3.96
C TYR A 64 -0.42 -9.52 -4.21
N GLU A 65 0.58 -10.33 -3.82
CA GLU A 65 0.51 -11.79 -3.95
C GLU A 65 -0.67 -12.37 -3.17
N ILE A 66 -0.85 -11.95 -1.90
CA ILE A 66 -1.97 -12.43 -1.07
C ILE A 66 -3.32 -12.03 -1.65
N ILE A 67 -3.47 -10.80 -2.14
CA ILE A 67 -4.73 -10.33 -2.72
C ILE A 67 -5.01 -11.02 -4.05
N MET A 68 -4.01 -11.23 -4.91
CA MET A 68 -4.23 -11.95 -6.18
C MET A 68 -4.69 -13.39 -5.96
N ARG A 69 -4.21 -14.07 -4.91
CA ARG A 69 -4.72 -15.41 -4.55
C ARG A 69 -6.22 -15.41 -4.22
N LYS A 70 -6.81 -14.28 -3.78
CA LYS A 70 -8.26 -14.14 -3.60
C LYS A 70 -9.01 -14.18 -4.94
N TYR A 71 -8.39 -13.69 -6.01
CA TYR A 71 -8.99 -13.58 -7.34
C TYR A 71 -8.68 -14.77 -8.25
N ASP A 72 -7.76 -15.64 -7.84
CA ASP A 72 -7.40 -16.89 -8.55
C ASP A 72 -8.37 -18.06 -8.21
N ASP A 73 -9.23 -17.91 -7.19
CA ASP A 73 -10.30 -18.83 -6.78
C ASP A 73 -11.69 -18.33 -7.23
#